data_AF-A0A0E0H6V8-F1
#
_entry.id   AF-A0A0E0H6V8-F1
#
_cell.length_a   1.000
_cell.length_b   1.000
_cell.length_c   1.000
_cell.angle_alpha   90.00
_cell.angle_beta   90.00
_cell.angle_gamma   90.00
#
_symmetry.space_group_name_H-M   'P 1'
#
loop_
_entity.id
_entity.type
_entity.pdbx_description
1 polymer ?
#
loop_
_entity_poly.entity_id
_entity_poly.type
_entity_poly.pdbx_seq_one_letter_code
_entity_poly.pdbx_strand_id
1 'polypeptide(L)'
;MIKIKDNMQWCPKFNNLVNLTLGRWCLDSKLYALTVFLQNSPKLEKLRQEIDEGYTAKDIKGELKERSFTCEHLKIVEVDCVEDDPLEVECLEDEPDPLVNRVKKFFRNSGMTSIQINITHLDYHLPYECEIFREDHKRPRIRQ
;
A
#
# COMPACT_ATOMS: atom_id res chain seq x y z
N MET A 1 -8.76 5.58 -13.72
CA MET A 1 -7.60 6.39 -14.17
C MET A 1 -7.70 7.73 -13.47
N ILE A 2 -6.71 8.11 -12.66
CA ILE A 2 -6.65 9.42 -12.00
C ILE A 2 -5.66 10.28 -12.78
N LYS A 3 -6.09 11.45 -13.27
CA LYS A 3 -5.25 12.44 -13.96
C LYS A 3 -5.04 13.62 -13.03
N ILE A 4 -3.78 13.90 -12.68
CA ILE A 4 -3.41 15.04 -11.83
C ILE A 4 -3.00 16.19 -12.76
N LYS A 5 -3.54 17.40 -12.55
CA LYS A 5 -3.12 18.61 -13.27
C LYS A 5 -1.81 19.13 -12.66
N ASP A 6 -0.86 19.53 -13.51
CA ASP A 6 0.53 19.87 -13.18
C ASP A 6 0.75 20.96 -12.10
N ASN A 7 -0.30 21.68 -11.69
CA ASN A 7 -0.22 22.78 -10.72
C ASN A 7 -0.95 22.52 -9.40
N MET A 8 -1.52 21.32 -9.19
CA MET A 8 -2.19 20.98 -7.93
C MET A 8 -1.20 20.24 -7.03
N GLN A 9 -0.85 20.82 -5.88
CA GLN A 9 -0.10 20.11 -4.86
C GLN A 9 -0.96 18.95 -4.35
N TRP A 10 -0.78 17.76 -4.95
CA TRP A 10 -1.64 16.59 -4.75
C TRP A 10 -1.64 16.09 -3.30
N CYS A 11 -0.55 16.36 -2.57
CA CYS A 11 -0.40 15.99 -1.17
C CYS A 11 0.19 17.18 -0.39
N PRO A 12 -0.45 17.64 0.70
CA PRO A 12 0.08 18.70 1.54
C PRO A 12 1.31 18.22 2.32
N LYS A 13 2.15 19.16 2.77
CA LYS A 13 3.27 18.84 3.67
C LYS A 13 2.77 18.58 5.10
N PHE A 14 3.17 17.44 5.65
CA PHE A 14 2.86 17.01 7.00
C PHE A 14 4.10 17.15 7.92
N ASN A 15 4.47 18.39 8.24
CA ASN A 15 5.74 18.70 8.93
C ASN A 15 5.90 18.08 10.33
N ASN A 16 4.80 17.64 10.96
CA ASN A 16 4.79 17.09 12.32
C ASN A 16 4.16 15.69 12.40
N LEU A 17 3.91 15.03 11.25
CA LEU A 17 3.34 13.70 11.25
C LEU A 17 4.41 12.67 11.65
N VAL A 18 4.15 11.96 12.75
CA VAL A 18 5.06 10.96 13.32
C VAL A 18 4.63 9.54 12.97
N ASN A 19 3.31 9.30 12.88
CA ASN A 19 2.73 8.01 12.55
C ASN A 19 1.82 8.16 11.33
N LEU A 20 1.94 7.24 10.37
CA LEU A 20 1.10 7.21 9.18
C LEU A 20 0.60 5.79 8.96
N THR A 21 -0.69 5.65 8.67
CA THR A 21 -1.28 4.39 8.18
C THR A 21 -1.80 4.61 6.77
N LEU A 22 -1.36 3.78 5.84
CA LEU A 22 -1.80 3.82 4.45
C LEU A 22 -2.52 2.51 4.09
N GLY A 23 -3.69 2.65 3.47
CA GLY A 23 -4.45 1.52 2.94
C GLY A 23 -3.87 1.00 1.63
N ARG A 24 -4.46 -0.10 1.15
CA ARG A 24 -4.09 -0.81 -0.09
C ARG A 24 -4.06 0.05 -1.36
N TRP A 25 -4.82 1.15 -1.39
CA TRP A 25 -4.88 2.08 -2.53
C TRP A 25 -3.54 2.79 -2.82
N CYS A 26 -2.63 2.87 -1.83
CA CYS A 26 -1.33 3.53 -1.97
C CYS A 26 -0.28 2.71 -2.71
N LEU A 27 -0.58 1.46 -3.08
CA LEU A 27 0.36 0.48 -3.59
C LEU A 27 0.18 0.21 -5.10
N ASP A 28 -0.01 1.28 -5.89
CA ASP A 28 -0.02 1.19 -7.36
C ASP A 28 1.28 0.60 -7.90
N SER A 29 1.35 0.21 -9.18
CA SER A 29 2.52 -0.51 -9.74
C SER A 29 3.87 0.20 -9.56
N LYS A 30 3.86 1.50 -9.28
CA LYS A 30 5.05 2.34 -9.14
C LYS A 30 5.28 2.84 -7.71
N LEU A 31 4.42 2.46 -6.76
CA LEU A 31 4.41 2.97 -5.38
C LEU A 31 4.39 4.51 -5.31
N TYR A 32 3.72 5.15 -6.27
CA TYR A 32 3.76 6.60 -6.45
C TYR A 32 3.17 7.32 -5.24
N ALA A 33 1.97 6.90 -4.81
CA ALA A 33 1.30 7.48 -3.66
C ALA A 33 2.16 7.35 -2.39
N LEU A 34 2.72 6.16 -2.16
CA LEU A 34 3.62 5.89 -1.05
C LEU A 34 4.82 6.83 -1.06
N THR A 35 5.53 6.97 -2.18
CA THR A 35 6.66 7.90 -2.31
C THR A 35 6.26 9.33 -1.97
N VAL A 36 5.13 9.83 -2.47
CA VAL A 36 4.67 11.20 -2.19
C VAL A 36 4.39 11.41 -0.71
N PHE A 37 3.77 10.45 -0.02
CA PHE A 37 3.52 10.57 1.42
C PHE A 37 4.80 10.62 2.23
N LEU A 38 5.79 9.79 1.85
CA LEU A 38 7.11 9.78 2.50
C LEU A 38 7.85 11.11 2.28
N GLN A 39 7.83 11.66 1.07
CA GLN A 39 8.42 12.99 0.78
C GLN A 39 7.76 14.13 1.56
N ASN A 40 6.45 14.05 1.78
CA ASN A 40 5.71 15.10 2.47
C ASN A 40 5.70 14.97 4.00
N SER A 41 6.28 13.90 4.55
CA SER A 41 6.25 13.59 5.99
C SER A 41 7.66 13.49 6.56
N PRO A 42 8.40 14.61 6.67
CA PRO A 42 9.84 14.57 7.01
C PRO A 42 10.12 14.02 8.40
N LYS A 43 9.18 14.11 9.36
CA LYS A 43 9.35 13.61 10.74
C LYS A 43 8.70 12.25 10.99
N LEU A 44 8.35 11.52 9.92
CA LEU A 44 7.67 10.24 10.05
C LEU A 44 8.61 9.23 10.73
N GLU A 45 8.16 8.67 11.85
CA GLU A 45 8.91 7.66 12.60
C GLU A 45 8.35 6.25 12.42
N LYS A 46 7.04 6.14 12.19
CA LYS A 46 6.35 4.86 12.01
C LYS A 46 5.39 4.90 10.83
N LEU A 47 5.54 3.94 9.92
CA LEU A 47 4.59 3.68 8.84
C LEU A 47 3.89 2.35 9.10
N ARG A 48 2.57 2.30 8.96
CA ARG A 48 1.78 1.07 8.84
C ARG A 48 1.20 1.00 7.43
N GLN A 49 1.40 -0.11 6.74
CA GLN A 49 0.95 -0.32 5.38
C GLN A 49 0.06 -1.56 5.33
N GLU A 50 -1.18 -1.38 4.93
CA GLU A 50 -2.08 -2.50 4.66
C GLU A 50 -1.90 -2.95 3.22
N ILE A 51 -1.67 -4.25 3.04
CA ILE A 51 -1.49 -4.94 1.77
C ILE A 51 -2.58 -5.99 1.65
N ASP A 52 -3.14 -6.11 0.46
CA ASP A 52 -4.12 -7.12 0.09
C ASP A 52 -3.65 -7.66 -1.26
N GLU A 53 -3.27 -8.94 -1.29
CA GLU A 53 -2.69 -9.57 -2.50
C GLU A 53 -3.72 -9.69 -3.63
N GLY A 54 -5.02 -9.73 -3.31
CA GLY A 54 -6.11 -9.69 -4.29
C GLY A 54 -6.40 -8.29 -4.85
N TYR A 55 -5.87 -7.23 -4.22
CA TYR A 55 -6.13 -5.85 -4.62
C TYR A 55 -5.06 -5.28 -5.55
N THR A 56 -5.44 -5.08 -6.81
CA THR A 56 -4.63 -4.29 -7.75
C THR A 56 -5.02 -2.81 -7.70
N ALA A 57 -4.14 -1.98 -7.12
CA ALA A 57 -4.29 -0.53 -7.17
C ALA A 57 -4.18 0.00 -8.61
N LYS A 58 -5.05 0.96 -8.97
CA LYS A 58 -5.01 1.60 -10.29
C LYS A 58 -3.77 2.50 -10.40
N ASP A 59 -3.03 2.37 -11.49
CA ASP A 59 -1.88 3.23 -11.77
C ASP A 59 -2.23 4.72 -11.73
N ILE A 60 -1.39 5.46 -11.00
CA ILE A 60 -1.42 6.92 -11.00
C ILE A 60 -0.61 7.41 -12.20
N LYS A 61 -1.26 8.13 -13.14
CA LYS A 61 -0.56 8.82 -14.24
C LYS A 61 -0.22 10.25 -13.83
N GLY A 62 1.06 10.48 -13.59
CA GLY A 62 1.66 11.79 -13.34
C GLY A 62 3.18 11.66 -13.34
N GLU A 63 3.89 12.73 -13.72
CA GLU A 63 5.35 12.75 -13.62
C GLU A 63 5.76 13.13 -12.20
N LEU A 64 6.29 12.17 -11.43
CA LEU A 64 7.09 12.51 -10.27
C LEU A 64 8.46 12.94 -10.80
N LYS A 65 8.77 14.24 -10.75
CA LYS A 65 10.09 14.76 -11.16
C LYS A 65 11.22 14.16 -10.30
N GLU A 66 10.92 13.86 -9.04
CA GLU A 66 11.88 13.32 -8.08
C GLU A 66 11.26 12.15 -7.34
N ARG A 67 11.83 10.94 -7.50
CA ARG A 67 11.38 9.69 -6.84
C ARG A 67 12.18 9.33 -5.60
N SER A 68 13.23 10.10 -5.31
CA SER A 68 13.96 10.02 -4.05
C SER A 68 13.12 10.57 -2.93
N PHE A 69 13.17 9.91 -1.78
CA PHE A 69 12.64 10.40 -0.54
C PHE A 69 13.69 10.17 0.55
N THR A 70 13.71 11.05 1.55
CA THR A 70 14.52 10.83 2.74
C THR A 70 13.57 10.45 3.87
N CYS A 71 13.82 9.30 4.49
CA CYS A 71 13.09 8.80 5.65
C CYS A 71 14.04 8.68 6.84
N GLU A 72 14.82 9.72 7.09
CA GLU A 72 15.89 9.74 8.10
C GLU A 72 15.37 9.40 9.52
N HIS A 73 14.12 9.78 9.80
CA HIS A 73 13.47 9.51 11.08
C HIS A 73 12.62 8.23 11.09
N LEU A 74 12.42 7.56 9.95
CA LEU A 74 11.57 6.38 9.86
C LEU A 74 12.27 5.19 10.50
N LYS A 75 11.77 4.79 11.66
CA LYS A 75 12.36 3.72 12.47
C LYS A 75 11.69 2.38 12.20
N ILE A 76 10.38 2.40 11.97
CA ILE A 76 9.54 1.20 11.89
C ILE A 76 8.61 1.28 10.69
N VAL A 77 8.58 0.21 9.90
CA VAL A 77 7.56 -0.06 8.88
C VAL A 77 6.84 -1.34 9.29
N GLU A 78 5.56 -1.23 9.60
CA GLU A 78 4.66 -2.34 9.80
C GLU A 78 3.92 -2.59 8.50
N VAL A 79 3.92 -3.85 8.05
CA VAL A 79 3.20 -4.30 6.86
C VAL A 79 2.20 -5.35 7.30
N ASP A 80 0.93 -5.07 7.09
CA ASP A 80 -0.15 -6.00 7.40
C ASP A 80 -0.64 -6.61 6.10
N CYS A 81 -0.40 -7.91 5.93
CA CYS A 81 -0.81 -8.68 4.76
C CYS A 81 -2.17 -9.29 5.04
N VAL A 82 -3.15 -8.95 4.20
CA VAL A 82 -4.46 -9.59 4.17
C VAL A 82 -4.38 -10.73 3.17
N GLU A 83 -4.42 -11.97 3.67
CA GLU A 83 -4.61 -13.16 2.83
C GLU A 83 -6.12 -13.34 2.65
N ASP A 84 -6.60 -13.23 1.41
CA ASP A 84 -7.90 -13.80 1.03
C ASP A 84 -7.68 -15.30 0.91
N ASP A 85 -8.29 -16.08 1.81
CA ASP A 85 -8.50 -17.55 1.83
C ASP A 85 -7.50 -18.41 1.01
N PRO A 86 -6.73 -19.34 1.63
CA PRO A 86 -5.74 -20.16 0.95
C PRO A 86 -6.41 -21.24 0.07
N LEU A 87 -7.01 -20.83 -1.04
CA LEU A 87 -7.22 -21.72 -2.17
C LEU A 87 -5.85 -21.88 -2.83
N GLU A 88 -5.22 -23.02 -2.53
CA GLU A 88 -4.03 -23.59 -3.18
C GLU A 88 -3.74 -22.94 -4.53
N VAL A 89 -2.93 -21.89 -4.52
CA VAL A 89 -2.32 -21.37 -5.74
C VAL A 89 -1.16 -22.32 -6.00
N GLU A 90 -1.39 -23.32 -6.87
CA GLU A 90 -0.27 -23.99 -7.52
C GLU A 90 0.61 -22.90 -8.11
N CYS A 91 1.84 -22.79 -7.61
CA CYS A 91 2.81 -21.80 -8.06
C CYS A 91 3.04 -21.98 -9.56
N LEU A 92 2.33 -21.21 -10.39
CA LEU A 92 2.69 -21.05 -11.79
C LEU A 92 4.01 -20.26 -11.82
N GLU A 93 4.98 -20.74 -12.58
CA GLU A 93 6.36 -20.24 -12.60
C GLU A 93 6.50 -18.78 -13.08
N ASP A 94 5.38 -18.15 -13.47
CA ASP A 94 5.26 -16.78 -13.96
C ASP A 94 4.48 -15.84 -13.01
N GLU A 95 4.26 -16.23 -11.75
CA GLU A 95 3.54 -15.38 -10.78
C GLU A 95 4.24 -14.02 -10.58
N PRO A 96 3.50 -12.89 -10.66
CA PRO A 96 4.06 -11.57 -10.42
C PRO A 96 4.67 -11.48 -9.02
N ASP A 97 5.84 -10.82 -8.90
CA ASP A 97 6.48 -10.51 -7.62
C ASP A 97 5.42 -10.08 -6.57
N PRO A 98 5.21 -10.85 -5.49
CA PRO A 98 4.19 -10.54 -4.49
C PRO A 98 4.32 -9.10 -4.01
N LEU A 99 3.19 -8.41 -3.81
CA LEU A 99 3.19 -6.98 -3.48
C LEU A 99 4.01 -6.68 -2.21
N VAL A 100 3.98 -7.59 -1.25
CA VAL A 100 4.86 -7.63 -0.07
C VAL A 100 6.33 -7.55 -0.43
N ASN A 101 6.80 -8.38 -1.36
CA ASN A 101 8.19 -8.40 -1.79
C ASN A 101 8.58 -7.10 -2.47
N ARG A 102 7.65 -6.48 -3.21
CA ARG A 102 7.88 -5.18 -3.81
C ARG A 102 8.02 -4.06 -2.78
N VAL A 103 7.18 -4.06 -1.74
CA VAL A 103 7.26 -3.11 -0.62
C VAL A 103 8.56 -3.31 0.18
N LYS A 104 8.95 -4.55 0.48
CA LYS A 104 10.25 -4.87 1.11
C LYS A 104 11.40 -4.29 0.29
N LYS A 105 11.42 -4.58 -1.02
CA LYS A 105 12.47 -4.13 -1.93
C LYS A 105 12.52 -2.60 -2.00
N PHE A 106 11.36 -1.94 -2.01
CA PHE A 106 11.26 -0.49 -2.00
C PHE A 106 11.97 0.13 -0.78
N PHE A 107 11.64 -0.32 0.44
CA PHE A 107 12.28 0.22 1.65
C PHE A 107 13.77 -0.15 1.77
N ARG A 108 14.15 -1.37 1.33
CA ARG A 108 15.56 -1.78 1.28
C ARG A 108 16.38 -0.88 0.36
N ASN A 109 15.85 -0.52 -0.80
CA ASN A 109 16.52 0.37 -1.76
C ASN A 109 16.67 1.79 -1.22
N SER A 110 15.86 2.18 -0.25
CA SER A 110 15.95 3.48 0.45
C SER A 110 16.88 3.45 1.67
N GLY A 111 17.63 2.36 1.87
CA GLY A 111 18.61 2.23 2.94
C GLY A 111 18.05 1.69 4.26
N MET A 112 16.77 1.30 4.32
CA MET A 112 16.23 0.62 5.50
C MET A 112 16.70 -0.83 5.57
N THR A 113 16.95 -1.29 6.78
CA THR A 113 17.29 -2.69 7.06
C THR A 113 16.03 -3.53 7.26
N SER A 114 16.12 -4.84 7.06
CA SER A 114 14.98 -5.76 7.28
C SER A 114 14.49 -5.76 8.74
N ILE A 115 15.33 -5.41 9.71
CA ILE A 115 14.97 -5.34 11.15
C ILE A 115 13.95 -4.23 11.41
N GLN A 116 13.94 -3.19 10.58
CA GLN A 116 13.01 -2.08 10.68
C GLN A 116 11.66 -2.38 10.01
N ILE A 117 11.53 -3.53 9.33
CA ILE A 117 10.32 -3.91 8.59
C ILE A 117 9.69 -5.13 9.29
N ASN A 118 8.58 -4.88 9.97
CA ASN A 118 7.78 -5.91 10.62
C ASN A 118 6.62 -6.31 9.71
N ILE A 119 6.43 -7.60 9.51
CA ILE A 119 5.35 -8.11 8.66
C ILE A 119 4.43 -8.95 9.52
N THR A 120 3.15 -8.64 9.45
CA THR A 120 2.09 -9.35 10.15
C THR A 120 1.13 -9.91 9.10
N HIS A 121 0.90 -11.21 9.13
CA HIS A 121 -0.13 -11.85 8.32
C HIS A 121 -1.44 -11.80 9.11
N LEU A 122 -2.44 -11.11 8.58
CA LEU A 122 -3.76 -10.97 9.17
C LEU A 122 -4.68 -12.01 8.54
N ASP A 123 -5.11 -12.95 9.36
CA ASP A 123 -6.10 -13.96 9.00
C ASP A 123 -7.52 -13.40 9.25
N TYR A 124 -8.24 -13.08 8.18
CA TYR A 124 -9.58 -12.49 8.25
C TYR A 124 -10.70 -13.53 8.33
N HIS A 125 -10.44 -14.74 8.84
CA HIS A 125 -11.50 -15.68 9.24
C HIS A 125 -12.41 -15.16 10.39
N LEU A 126 -12.15 -13.97 10.93
CA LEU A 126 -13.07 -13.27 11.82
C LEU A 126 -13.97 -12.31 11.00
N PRO A 127 -15.30 -12.36 11.18
CA PRO A 127 -16.22 -11.51 10.44
C PRO A 127 -16.03 -10.07 10.92
N TYR A 128 -15.16 -9.32 10.24
CA TYR A 128 -15.15 -7.87 10.37
C TYR A 128 -16.42 -7.35 9.70
N GLU A 129 -17.47 -7.14 10.48
CA GLU A 129 -18.55 -6.23 10.11
C GLU A 129 -17.99 -4.80 10.09
N CYS A 130 -17.34 -4.44 8.99
CA CYS A 130 -17.16 -3.05 8.59
C CYS A 130 -18.48 -2.58 7.95
N GLU A 131 -19.42 -2.09 8.76
CA GLU A 131 -20.74 -1.59 8.31
C GLU A 131 -20.70 -0.27 7.50
N ILE A 132 -19.54 0.21 7.02
CA ILE A 132 -19.45 1.57 6.43
C ILE A 132 -19.54 1.60 4.89
N PHE A 133 -19.51 0.46 4.18
CA PHE A 133 -19.81 0.44 2.73
C PHE A 133 -20.56 -0.84 2.32
N ARG A 134 -21.82 -1.00 2.75
CA ARG A 134 -22.81 -1.79 2.00
C ARG A 134 -23.86 -0.84 1.43
N GLU A 135 -23.53 -0.16 0.34
CA GLU A 135 -24.55 0.15 -0.65
C GLU A 135 -24.28 -0.66 -1.93
N ASP A 136 -25.17 -1.62 -2.11
CA ASP A 136 -25.76 -2.05 -3.37
C ASP A 136 -24.86 -2.45 -4.55
N HIS A 137 -24.31 -3.66 -4.46
CA HIS A 137 -24.22 -4.53 -5.63
C HIS A 137 -24.74 -5.94 -5.31
N LYS A 138 -26.05 -6.07 -5.07
CA LYS A 138 -26.75 -7.35 -5.31
C LYS A 138 -26.68 -7.67 -6.80
N ARG A 139 -25.75 -8.52 -7.23
CA ARG A 139 -25.87 -9.15 -8.56
C ARG A 139 -27.01 -10.18 -8.50
N PRO A 140 -27.98 -10.17 -9.44
CA PRO A 140 -29.00 -11.19 -9.48
C PRO A 140 -28.36 -12.53 -9.82
N ARG A 141 -28.74 -13.59 -9.09
CA ARG A 141 -28.49 -14.97 -9.50
C ARG A 141 -29.27 -15.23 -10.79
N ILE A 142 -28.59 -15.34 -11.93
CA ILE A 142 -29.18 -15.97 -13.10
C ILE A 142 -29.18 -17.48 -12.81
N ARG A 143 -30.39 -18.03 -12.63
CA ARG A 143 -30.62 -19.46 -12.74
C ARG A 143 -30.97 -19.74 -14.19
N GLN A 144 -30.14 -20.52 -14.87
CA GLN A 144 -30.53 -21.61 -15.77
C GLN A 144 -29.31 -22.43 -16.15
#